data_AF-A0A371GBU2-F1
#
_entry.id   AF-A0A371GBU2-F1
#
_cell.length_a   1.000
_cell.length_b   1.000
_cell.length_c   1.000
_cell.angle_alpha   90.00
_cell.angle_beta   90.00
_cell.angle_gamma   90.00
#
_symmetry.space_group_name_H-M   'P 1'
#
loop_
_entity.id
_entity.type
_entity.pdbx_description
1 polymer ?
#
loop_
_entity_poly.entity_id
_entity_poly.type
_entity_poly.pdbx_seq_one_letter_code
_entity_poly.pdbx_strand_id
1 'polypeptide(L)'
;MGNNLCVTVKTIRKGSTKESSTSPTLNLDTIVENYVPPHHIKPAPVYTCTICCDSRPVYDTFSPEGCNHYYCTKCTLKYIVSKLQSNELKPGCPEAGCTGRLGPEFCKPMLPPFVLGWWERALCEAVIPDKDKLYCPFKDCSTLLSNDASNGTVTRASCCPHCKRNICVQCRAPWHAEISCDKFQKLRDKNDDLMLDLAKRRKWRRCPNCKHYVEKKQGCDDMLCSHGLTFQVRL
;
A
#
# COMPACT_ATOMS: atom_id res chain seq x y z
N MET A 1 -7.55 -40.03 2.39
CA MET A 1 -8.68 -39.68 1.50
C MET A 1 -8.96 -38.19 1.67
N GLY A 2 -8.93 -37.43 0.57
CA GLY A 2 -9.17 -35.98 0.57
C GLY A 2 -8.26 -35.27 -0.42
N ASN A 3 -8.50 -35.51 -1.71
CA ASN A 3 -7.76 -34.93 -2.82
C ASN A 3 -7.94 -33.40 -2.87
N ASN A 4 -6.83 -32.65 -2.85
CA ASN A 4 -6.80 -31.23 -3.16
C ASN A 4 -6.93 -31.05 -4.68
N LEU A 5 -8.15 -30.85 -5.15
CA LEU A 5 -8.41 -30.52 -6.56
C LEU A 5 -8.25 -29.01 -6.76
N CYS A 6 -7.17 -28.62 -7.45
CA CYS A 6 -6.99 -27.27 -7.99
C CYS A 6 -7.86 -27.12 -9.24
N VAL A 7 -8.82 -26.18 -9.24
CA VAL A 7 -9.65 -25.88 -10.41
C VAL A 7 -8.96 -24.81 -11.26
N THR A 8 -8.70 -25.13 -12.53
CA THR A 8 -8.16 -24.22 -13.54
C THR A 8 -9.28 -23.44 -14.24
N VAL A 9 -9.11 -22.13 -14.34
CA VAL A 9 -10.03 -21.23 -15.07
C VAL A 9 -9.51 -21.00 -16.49
N LYS A 10 -10.39 -21.19 -17.47
CA LYS A 10 -10.12 -21.12 -18.91
C LYS A 10 -10.00 -19.68 -19.40
N THR A 11 -8.97 -19.38 -20.19
CA THR A 11 -8.84 -18.14 -20.97
C THR A 11 -9.40 -18.34 -22.38
N ILE A 12 -10.35 -17.50 -22.78
CA ILE A 12 -10.92 -17.45 -24.13
C ILE A 12 -10.17 -16.37 -24.92
N ARG A 13 -9.41 -16.75 -25.95
CA ARG A 13 -8.88 -15.82 -26.96
C ARG A 13 -9.69 -15.99 -28.25
N LYS A 14 -10.39 -14.94 -28.67
CA LYS A 14 -11.11 -14.88 -29.96
C LYS A 14 -10.14 -14.53 -31.10
N GLY A 15 -10.41 -15.16 -32.24
CA GLY A 15 -9.58 -15.19 -33.43
C GLY A 15 -9.46 -13.87 -34.17
N SER A 16 -8.42 -13.84 -35.00
CA SER A 16 -8.04 -12.76 -35.90
C SER A 16 -8.70 -12.99 -37.27
N THR A 17 -9.32 -11.96 -37.83
CA THR A 17 -9.72 -11.90 -39.23
C THR A 17 -9.13 -10.64 -39.86
N LYS A 18 -8.53 -10.85 -41.04
CA LYS A 18 -7.91 -9.85 -41.91
C LYS A 18 -9.00 -9.10 -42.67
N GLU A 19 -8.92 -7.78 -42.77
CA GLU A 19 -9.49 -7.05 -43.90
C GLU A 19 -8.56 -5.89 -44.31
N SER A 20 -8.33 -5.84 -45.62
CA SER A 20 -7.55 -4.86 -46.35
C SER A 20 -8.44 -3.66 -46.67
N SER A 21 -8.02 -2.45 -46.33
CA SER A 21 -8.57 -1.23 -46.91
C SER A 21 -7.46 -0.21 -47.16
N THR A 22 -7.22 0.04 -48.44
CA THR A 22 -6.31 1.06 -48.97
C THR A 22 -6.81 2.44 -48.53
N SER A 23 -6.04 3.11 -47.67
CA SER A 23 -6.26 4.51 -47.29
C SER A 23 -5.45 5.43 -48.21
N PRO A 24 -5.98 6.60 -48.62
CA PRO A 24 -5.23 7.54 -49.44
C PRO A 24 -4.05 8.09 -48.62
N THR A 25 -2.85 8.00 -49.17
CA THR A 25 -1.64 8.57 -48.56
C THR A 25 -1.76 10.09 -48.52
N LEU A 26 -2.13 10.63 -47.35
CA LEU A 26 -2.00 12.05 -47.08
C LEU A 26 -0.49 12.35 -46.95
N ASN A 27 0.02 13.23 -47.81
CA ASN A 27 1.43 13.63 -47.78
C ASN A 27 1.67 14.49 -46.53
N LEU A 28 2.37 13.90 -45.56
CA LEU A 28 2.65 14.52 -44.27
C LEU A 28 3.53 15.76 -44.39
N ASP A 29 4.46 15.77 -45.36
CA ASP A 29 5.39 16.87 -45.58
C ASP A 29 4.64 18.11 -46.10
N THR A 30 3.67 17.90 -46.99
CA THR A 30 2.78 18.97 -47.48
C THR A 30 1.86 19.52 -46.39
N ILE A 31 1.44 18.69 -45.43
CA ILE A 31 0.59 19.13 -44.31
C ILE A 31 1.41 19.96 -43.32
N VAL A 32 2.66 19.59 -43.06
CA VAL A 32 3.57 20.33 -42.17
C VAL A 32 3.99 21.66 -42.78
N GLU A 33 4.29 21.72 -44.09
CA GLU A 33 4.61 22.98 -44.78
C GLU A 33 3.44 23.96 -44.83
N ASN A 34 2.20 23.47 -44.92
CA ASN A 34 1.00 24.32 -44.96
C ASN A 34 0.38 24.57 -43.58
N TYR A 35 0.95 24.02 -42.50
CA TYR A 35 0.47 24.25 -41.15
C TYR A 35 0.89 25.64 -40.67
N VAL A 36 -0.03 26.59 -40.77
CA VAL A 36 0.06 27.86 -40.04
C VAL A 36 -0.54 27.62 -38.65
N PRO A 37 0.26 27.65 -37.57
CA PRO A 37 -0.30 27.56 -36.22
C PRO A 37 -1.31 28.71 -36.07
N PRO A 38 -2.53 28.47 -35.59
CA PRO A 38 -3.43 29.56 -35.26
C PRO A 38 -2.77 30.39 -34.16
N HIS A 39 -2.14 31.49 -34.55
CA HIS A 39 -1.63 32.52 -33.65
C HIS A 39 -2.83 33.10 -32.90
N HIS A 40 -3.06 32.55 -31.71
CA HIS A 40 -3.59 33.13 -30.48
C HIS A 40 -4.12 31.97 -29.62
N ILE A 41 -3.22 31.14 -29.08
CA ILE A 41 -3.56 30.39 -27.86
C ILE A 41 -3.74 31.47 -26.81
N LYS A 42 -4.98 31.92 -26.61
CA LYS A 42 -5.33 32.74 -25.44
C LYS A 42 -4.77 31.98 -24.24
N PRO A 43 -3.91 32.60 -23.40
CA PRO A 43 -3.40 31.90 -22.23
C PRO A 43 -4.61 31.38 -21.46
N ALA A 44 -4.59 30.09 -21.13
CA ALA A 44 -5.67 29.48 -20.39
C ALA A 44 -5.96 30.34 -19.15
N PRO A 45 -7.23 30.59 -18.81
CA PRO A 45 -7.55 31.33 -17.59
C PRO A 45 -6.83 30.67 -16.40
N VAL A 46 -6.25 31.51 -15.54
CA VAL A 46 -5.49 31.08 -14.37
C VAL A 46 -6.19 31.50 -13.08
N TYR A 47 -5.94 30.77 -12.01
CA TYR A 47 -6.38 31.08 -10.65
C TYR A 47 -5.19 30.92 -9.69
N THR A 48 -5.30 31.47 -8.48
CA THR A 48 -4.28 31.27 -7.43
C THR A 48 -4.74 30.17 -6.48
N CYS A 49 -3.94 29.11 -6.36
CA CYS A 49 -4.24 28.05 -5.40
C CYS A 49 -3.92 28.50 -3.98
N THR A 50 -4.88 28.43 -3.06
CA THR A 50 -4.72 28.90 -1.67
C THR A 50 -3.80 28.03 -0.80
N ILE A 51 -3.44 26.82 -1.24
CA ILE A 51 -2.53 25.93 -0.51
C ILE A 51 -1.06 26.21 -0.86
N CYS A 52 -0.72 26.33 -2.15
CA CYS A 52 0.67 26.56 -2.57
C CYS A 52 0.97 28.01 -2.95
N CYS A 53 -0.04 28.87 -3.01
CA CYS A 53 0.06 30.28 -3.42
C CYS A 53 0.60 30.48 -4.85
N ASP A 54 0.54 29.45 -5.71
CA ASP A 54 0.96 29.54 -7.11
C ASP A 54 -0.21 29.86 -8.04
N SER A 55 0.09 30.53 -9.15
CA SER A 55 -0.82 30.65 -10.29
C SER A 55 -0.90 29.32 -11.05
N ARG A 56 -2.12 28.84 -11.27
CA ARG A 56 -2.45 27.53 -11.85
C ARG A 56 -3.49 27.71 -12.95
N PRO A 57 -3.42 26.95 -14.05
CA PRO A 57 -4.46 26.99 -15.07
C PRO A 57 -5.76 26.42 -14.49
N VAL A 58 -6.91 26.94 -14.92
CA VAL A 58 -8.23 26.51 -14.44
C VAL A 58 -8.49 25.01 -14.68
N TYR A 59 -7.89 24.39 -15.69
CA TYR A 59 -8.03 22.93 -15.88
C TYR A 59 -7.29 22.09 -14.82
N ASP A 60 -6.36 22.70 -14.07
CA ASP A 60 -5.65 22.10 -12.93
C ASP A 60 -6.37 22.49 -11.61
N THR A 61 -7.70 22.46 -11.61
CA THR A 61 -8.52 22.57 -10.39
C THR A 61 -9.11 21.23 -10.02
N PHE A 62 -9.13 20.95 -8.72
CA PHE A 62 -9.88 19.87 -8.13
C PHE A 62 -10.76 20.39 -7.00
N SER A 63 -12.04 20.05 -7.03
CA SER A 63 -13.03 20.48 -6.03
C SER A 63 -13.51 19.28 -5.22
N PRO A 64 -13.49 19.35 -3.87
CA PRO A 64 -14.12 18.34 -3.03
C PRO A 64 -15.63 18.29 -3.27
N GLU A 65 -16.21 17.10 -3.18
CA GLU A 65 -17.65 16.91 -3.35
C GLU A 65 -18.42 17.63 -2.24
N GLY A 66 -19.49 18.35 -2.60
CA GLY A 66 -20.36 19.04 -1.65
C GLY A 66 -19.88 20.42 -1.19
N CYS A 67 -18.91 21.04 -1.87
CA CYS A 67 -18.53 22.44 -1.65
C CYS A 67 -17.99 23.10 -2.94
N ASN A 68 -17.79 24.42 -2.90
CA ASN A 68 -17.24 25.21 -4.03
C ASN A 68 -15.76 25.55 -3.86
N HIS A 69 -15.06 24.94 -2.90
CA HIS A 69 -13.62 25.14 -2.73
C HIS A 69 -12.85 24.35 -3.79
N TYR A 70 -11.74 24.88 -4.26
CA TYR A 70 -10.92 24.25 -5.30
C TYR A 70 -9.44 24.50 -5.05
N TYR A 71 -8.64 23.51 -5.43
CA TYR A 71 -7.19 23.50 -5.22
C TYR A 71 -6.50 22.85 -6.40
N CYS A 72 -5.19 23.07 -6.56
CA CYS A 72 -4.47 22.41 -7.63
C CYS A 72 -4.33 20.92 -7.38
N THR A 73 -4.30 20.11 -8.45
CA THR A 73 -4.26 18.65 -8.34
C THR A 73 -3.09 18.18 -7.46
N LYS A 74 -1.92 18.82 -7.60
CA LYS A 74 -0.73 18.52 -6.80
C LYS A 74 -0.94 18.76 -5.31
N CYS A 75 -1.61 19.84 -4.91
CA CYS A 75 -1.88 20.13 -3.51
C CYS A 75 -2.94 19.18 -2.95
N THR A 76 -4.01 18.91 -3.70
CA THR A 76 -5.03 17.93 -3.31
C THR A 76 -4.43 16.54 -3.12
N LEU A 77 -3.57 16.08 -4.04
CA LEU A 77 -2.87 14.80 -3.92
C LEU A 77 -2.00 14.74 -2.65
N LYS A 78 -1.18 15.76 -2.40
CA LYS A 78 -0.34 15.82 -1.20
C LYS A 78 -1.17 15.80 0.08
N TYR A 79 -2.27 16.54 0.10
CA TYR A 79 -3.19 16.57 1.22
C TYR A 79 -3.80 15.19 1.49
N ILE A 80 -4.32 14.52 0.46
CA ILE A 80 -4.84 13.15 0.57
C ILE A 80 -3.76 12.21 1.12
N VAL A 81 -2.57 12.20 0.53
CA VAL A 81 -1.47 11.33 0.96
C VAL A 81 -1.11 11.59 2.43
N SER A 82 -1.01 12.86 2.84
CA SER A 82 -0.73 13.22 4.23
C SER A 82 -1.79 12.69 5.18
N LYS A 83 -3.08 12.79 4.81
CA LYS A 83 -4.20 12.31 5.62
C LYS A 83 -4.19 10.79 5.77
N LEU A 84 -3.92 10.07 4.68
CA LEU A 84 -3.77 8.62 4.71
C LEU A 84 -2.57 8.16 5.56
N GLN A 85 -1.45 8.89 5.53
CA GLN A 85 -0.29 8.61 6.40
C GLN A 85 -0.62 8.77 7.88
N SER A 86 -1.53 9.69 8.22
CA SER A 86 -2.06 9.88 9.57
C SER A 86 -3.24 8.96 9.91
N ASN A 87 -3.52 7.96 9.08
CA ASN A 87 -4.64 7.02 9.23
C ASN A 87 -6.04 7.68 9.20
N GLU A 88 -6.16 8.87 8.61
CA GLU A 88 -7.43 9.56 8.37
C GLU A 88 -7.94 9.20 6.97
N LEU A 89 -8.72 8.11 6.90
CA LEU A 89 -9.12 7.49 5.62
C LEU A 89 -10.28 8.19 4.91
N LYS A 90 -10.89 9.20 5.55
CA LYS A 90 -12.02 9.97 5.02
C LYS A 90 -11.67 11.47 5.02
N PRO A 91 -10.65 11.90 4.25
CA PRO A 91 -10.24 13.30 4.19
C PRO A 91 -11.42 14.20 3.76
N GLY A 92 -11.67 15.23 4.55
CA GLY A 92 -12.60 16.30 4.22
C GLY A 92 -11.95 17.38 3.34
N CYS A 93 -12.72 18.41 3.00
CA CYS A 93 -12.19 19.62 2.38
C CYS A 93 -11.05 20.22 3.23
N PRO A 94 -9.95 20.69 2.61
CA PRO A 94 -8.88 21.40 3.31
C PRO A 94 -9.35 22.67 4.04
N GLU A 95 -10.47 23.26 3.63
CA GLU A 95 -11.06 24.44 4.26
C GLU A 95 -11.63 24.10 5.64
N ALA A 96 -11.25 24.87 6.66
CA ALA A 96 -11.67 24.61 8.04
C ALA A 96 -13.18 24.80 8.20
N GLY A 97 -13.85 23.85 8.87
CA GLY A 97 -15.30 23.89 9.08
C GLY A 97 -16.14 23.55 7.84
N CYS A 98 -15.52 23.26 6.69
CA CYS A 98 -16.23 22.81 5.50
C CYS A 98 -16.59 21.32 5.59
N THR A 99 -17.80 20.96 5.16
CA THR A 99 -18.31 19.58 5.15
C THR A 99 -18.05 18.82 3.85
N GLY A 100 -17.34 19.44 2.90
CA GLY A 100 -16.99 18.82 1.63
C GLY A 100 -16.10 17.58 1.82
N ARG A 101 -16.16 16.64 0.88
CA ARG A 101 -15.52 15.33 1.00
C ARG A 101 -14.60 15.01 -0.16
N LEU A 102 -13.54 14.27 0.14
CA LEU A 102 -12.66 13.66 -0.85
C LEU A 102 -12.83 12.14 -0.75
N GLY A 103 -13.47 11.56 -1.77
CA GLY A 103 -13.62 10.11 -1.91
C GLY A 103 -12.70 9.54 -2.99
N PRO A 104 -12.27 8.27 -2.88
CA PRO A 104 -11.40 7.62 -3.87
C PRO A 104 -12.03 7.61 -5.27
N GLU A 105 -13.34 7.39 -5.38
CA GLU A 105 -14.07 7.39 -6.66
C GLU A 105 -13.93 8.73 -7.41
N PHE A 106 -14.06 9.85 -6.69
CA PHE A 106 -13.96 11.20 -7.26
C PHE A 106 -12.52 11.61 -7.55
N CYS A 107 -11.58 11.13 -6.72
CA CYS A 107 -10.16 11.47 -6.86
C CYS A 107 -9.44 10.57 -7.88
N LYS A 108 -10.05 9.46 -8.31
CA LYS A 108 -9.48 8.44 -9.20
C LYS A 108 -8.78 9.00 -10.45
N PRO A 109 -9.31 10.01 -11.18
CA PRO A 109 -8.63 10.55 -12.36
C PRO A 109 -7.29 11.25 -12.05
N MET A 110 -7.13 11.74 -10.81
CA MET A 110 -5.96 12.49 -10.36
C MET A 110 -4.95 11.60 -9.62
N LEU A 111 -5.42 10.52 -8.97
CA LEU A 111 -4.59 9.70 -8.09
C LEU A 111 -3.69 8.75 -8.89
N PRO A 112 -2.39 8.65 -8.54
CA PRO A 112 -1.56 7.55 -9.02
C PRO A 112 -2.15 6.19 -8.60
N PRO A 113 -2.06 5.14 -9.44
CA PRO A 113 -2.66 3.83 -9.15
C PRO A 113 -2.26 3.23 -7.80
N PHE A 114 -1.01 3.44 -7.37
CA PHE A 114 -0.53 2.95 -6.09
C PHE A 114 -1.16 3.66 -4.89
N VAL A 115 -1.47 4.96 -5.00
CA VAL A 115 -2.14 5.74 -3.94
C VAL A 115 -3.59 5.32 -3.84
N LEU A 116 -4.26 5.20 -4.99
CA LEU A 116 -5.65 4.74 -5.05
C LEU A 116 -5.80 3.34 -4.42
N GLY A 117 -4.97 2.38 -4.84
CA GLY A 117 -5.01 1.02 -4.30
C GLY A 117 -4.62 0.95 -2.82
N TRP A 118 -3.77 1.86 -2.33
CA TRP A 118 -3.50 1.97 -0.90
C TRP A 118 -4.72 2.50 -0.14
N TRP A 119 -5.35 3.57 -0.63
CA TRP A 119 -6.53 4.17 -0.01
C TRP A 119 -7.72 3.19 0.03
N GLU A 120 -8.05 2.56 -1.11
CA GLU A 120 -9.11 1.56 -1.21
C GLU A 120 -8.86 0.38 -0.25
N ARG A 121 -7.62 -0.13 -0.21
CA ARG A 121 -7.25 -1.20 0.73
C ARG A 121 -7.46 -0.73 2.17
N ALA A 122 -6.96 0.43 2.55
CA ALA A 122 -7.11 0.94 3.91
C ALA A 122 -8.58 1.11 4.31
N LEU A 123 -9.46 1.54 3.39
CA LEU A 123 -10.90 1.61 3.63
C LEU A 123 -11.51 0.22 3.86
N CYS A 124 -11.14 -0.78 3.06
CA CYS A 124 -11.54 -2.17 3.26
C CYS A 124 -11.03 -2.75 4.59
N GLU A 125 -9.82 -2.41 5.01
CA GLU A 125 -9.27 -2.85 6.30
C GLU A 125 -9.99 -2.18 7.47
N ALA A 126 -10.43 -0.93 7.31
CA ALA A 126 -11.09 -0.16 8.37
C ALA A 126 -12.51 -0.64 8.71
N VAL A 127 -13.18 -1.36 7.80
CA VAL A 127 -14.50 -1.95 8.09
C VAL A 127 -14.42 -3.25 8.88
N ILE A 128 -13.24 -3.89 8.92
CA ILE A 128 -13.03 -5.12 9.69
C ILE A 128 -12.83 -4.73 11.17
N PRO A 129 -13.61 -5.27 12.12
CA PRO A 129 -13.36 -5.05 13.54
C PRO A 129 -11.98 -5.56 13.95
N ASP A 130 -11.28 -4.85 14.85
CA ASP A 130 -9.91 -5.24 15.26
C ASP A 130 -9.82 -6.65 15.89
N LYS A 131 -10.92 -7.12 16.48
CA LYS A 131 -11.04 -8.49 16.99
C LYS A 131 -10.97 -9.56 15.89
N ASP A 132 -11.41 -9.21 14.68
CA ASP A 132 -11.52 -10.10 13.52
C ASP A 132 -10.33 -9.92 12.56
N LYS A 133 -9.50 -8.89 12.76
CA LYS A 133 -8.24 -8.71 12.05
C LYS A 133 -7.19 -9.72 12.50
N LEU A 134 -6.71 -10.52 11.54
CA LEU A 134 -5.63 -11.48 11.73
C LEU A 134 -4.55 -11.24 10.68
N TYR A 135 -3.33 -10.91 11.09
CA TYR A 135 -2.21 -10.86 10.16
C TYR A 135 -1.55 -12.24 10.05
N CYS A 136 -1.14 -12.59 8.84
CA CYS A 136 -0.32 -13.77 8.63
C CYS A 136 0.98 -13.65 9.45
N PRO A 137 1.29 -14.60 10.35
CA PRO A 137 2.41 -14.49 11.29
C PRO A 137 3.79 -14.66 10.61
N PHE A 138 3.79 -15.07 9.35
CA PHE A 138 5.01 -15.22 8.56
C PHE A 138 5.43 -13.85 8.01
N LYS A 139 6.61 -13.38 8.41
CA LYS A 139 7.13 -12.03 8.11
C LYS A 139 7.19 -11.74 6.61
N ASP A 140 7.48 -12.76 5.80
CA ASP A 140 7.53 -12.70 4.33
C ASP A 140 6.15 -12.65 3.67
N CYS A 141 5.07 -12.80 4.44
CA CYS A 141 3.68 -12.73 3.95
C CYS A 141 2.93 -11.55 4.57
N SER A 142 2.77 -11.53 5.89
CA SER A 142 2.08 -10.47 6.66
C SER A 142 0.72 -10.00 6.11
N THR A 143 0.08 -10.80 5.25
CA THR A 143 -1.22 -10.47 4.65
C THR A 143 -2.30 -10.39 5.74
N LEU A 144 -3.15 -9.36 5.67
CA LEU A 144 -4.33 -9.26 6.53
C LEU A 144 -5.40 -10.28 6.11
N LEU A 145 -5.97 -10.95 7.10
CA LEU A 145 -7.02 -11.95 6.99
C LEU A 145 -8.18 -11.51 7.89
N SER A 146 -9.42 -11.71 7.42
CA SER A 146 -10.62 -11.57 8.26
C SER A 146 -10.94 -12.92 8.89
N ASN A 147 -11.09 -12.95 10.21
CA ASN A 147 -11.62 -14.10 10.92
C ASN A 147 -13.13 -13.96 11.04
N ASP A 148 -13.85 -14.35 9.99
CA ASP A 148 -15.31 -14.38 10.01
C ASP A 148 -15.74 -15.58 10.88
N ALA A 149 -15.92 -15.34 12.18
CA ALA A 149 -16.43 -16.32 13.14
C ALA A 149 -17.94 -16.63 12.92
N SER A 150 -18.44 -16.54 11.69
CA SER A 150 -19.84 -16.57 11.32
C SER A 150 -20.47 -17.98 11.34
N ASN A 151 -19.68 -19.05 11.42
CA ASN A 151 -20.20 -20.42 11.31
C ASN A 151 -20.07 -21.28 12.59
N GLY A 152 -19.86 -20.69 13.77
CA GLY A 152 -19.92 -21.40 15.07
C GLY A 152 -18.88 -22.51 15.28
N THR A 153 -18.08 -22.81 14.27
CA THR A 153 -16.98 -23.78 14.30
C THR A 153 -15.68 -22.97 14.30
N VAL A 154 -15.20 -22.60 15.48
CA VAL A 154 -13.90 -21.93 15.62
C VAL A 154 -12.82 -22.96 15.27
N THR A 155 -12.49 -23.09 13.97
CA THR A 155 -11.39 -23.94 13.55
C THR A 155 -10.10 -23.30 14.02
N ARG A 156 -9.44 -23.92 15.01
CA ARG A 156 -8.17 -23.45 15.58
C ARG A 156 -7.11 -23.24 14.50
N ALA A 157 -7.16 -24.03 13.42
CA ALA A 157 -6.33 -23.91 12.24
C ALA A 157 -7.06 -23.17 11.12
N SER A 158 -6.35 -22.29 10.41
CA SER A 158 -6.73 -21.81 9.09
C SER A 158 -5.52 -21.83 8.16
N CYS A 159 -5.74 -21.72 6.86
CA CYS A 159 -4.68 -21.64 5.86
C CYS A 159 -4.64 -20.22 5.28
N CYS A 160 -3.46 -19.60 5.27
CA CYS A 160 -3.31 -18.29 4.63
C CYS A 160 -3.54 -18.42 3.12
N PRO A 161 -4.51 -17.71 2.52
CA PRO A 161 -4.81 -17.82 1.08
C PRO A 161 -3.66 -17.32 0.20
N HIS A 162 -2.81 -16.43 0.72
CA HIS A 162 -1.67 -15.86 -0.01
C HIS A 162 -0.46 -16.82 -0.04
N CYS A 163 0.03 -17.25 1.12
CA CYS A 163 1.24 -18.09 1.19
C CYS A 163 0.96 -19.59 1.40
N LYS A 164 -0.30 -20.00 1.50
CA LYS A 164 -0.76 -21.39 1.69
C LYS A 164 -0.21 -22.09 2.94
N ARG A 165 0.34 -21.34 3.89
CA ARG A 165 0.84 -21.87 5.18
C ARG A 165 -0.28 -21.86 6.22
N ASN A 166 -0.26 -22.87 7.08
CA ASN A 166 -1.22 -23.01 8.16
C ASN A 166 -0.90 -22.06 9.32
N ILE A 167 -1.94 -21.46 9.87
CA ILE A 167 -1.89 -20.51 10.97
C ILE A 167 -2.87 -20.94 12.06
N CYS A 168 -2.53 -20.64 13.31
CA CYS A 168 -3.44 -20.75 14.43
C CYS A 168 -4.21 -19.44 14.58
N VAL A 169 -5.52 -19.45 14.36
CA VAL A 169 -6.35 -18.22 14.45
C VAL A 169 -6.53 -17.75 15.89
N GLN A 170 -6.43 -18.67 16.86
CA GLN A 170 -6.64 -18.39 18.29
C GLN A 170 -5.46 -17.63 18.91
N CYS A 171 -4.22 -18.06 18.67
CA CYS A 171 -3.01 -17.41 19.19
C CYS A 171 -2.28 -16.54 18.16
N ARG A 172 -2.79 -16.47 16.93
CA ARG A 172 -2.24 -15.64 15.84
C ARG A 172 -0.79 -15.98 15.48
N ALA A 173 -0.44 -17.28 15.54
CA ALA A 173 0.92 -17.79 15.31
C ALA A 173 0.94 -18.88 14.21
N PRO A 174 2.11 -19.33 13.74
CA PRO A 174 2.20 -20.49 12.87
C PRO A 174 1.48 -21.71 13.48
N TRP A 175 0.86 -22.54 12.64
CA TRP A 175 0.09 -23.68 13.13
C TRP A 175 0.94 -24.63 13.99
N HIS A 176 0.36 -25.06 15.11
CA HIS A 176 0.97 -26.00 16.05
C HIS A 176 -0.07 -27.07 16.45
N ALA A 177 0.11 -28.29 15.92
CA ALA A 177 -0.86 -29.37 16.13
C ALA A 177 -0.81 -29.95 17.56
N GLU A 178 0.40 -30.19 18.07
CA GLU A 178 0.64 -31.04 19.25
C GLU A 178 0.73 -30.29 20.58
N ILE A 179 0.77 -28.96 20.54
CA ILE A 179 0.92 -28.11 21.72
C ILE A 179 -0.23 -27.11 21.82
N SER A 180 -0.66 -26.80 23.05
CA SER A 180 -1.66 -25.77 23.29
C SER A 180 -1.11 -24.38 22.95
N CYS A 181 -2.00 -23.44 22.67
CA CYS A 181 -1.65 -22.04 22.42
C CYS A 181 -0.78 -21.47 23.56
N ASP A 182 -1.13 -21.74 24.81
CA ASP A 182 -0.39 -21.25 25.98
C ASP A 182 1.04 -21.81 26.03
N LYS A 183 1.20 -23.10 25.70
CA LYS A 183 2.51 -23.75 25.70
C LYS A 183 3.36 -23.23 24.53
N PHE A 184 2.76 -23.03 23.36
CA PHE A 184 3.42 -22.43 22.21
C PHE A 184 3.91 -21.01 22.52
N GLN A 185 3.04 -20.18 23.13
CA GLN A 185 3.39 -18.81 23.50
C GLN A 185 4.56 -18.78 24.49
N LYS A 186 4.51 -19.59 25.55
CA LYS A 186 5.61 -19.70 26.52
C LYS A 186 6.93 -20.14 25.88
N LEU A 187 6.91 -21.04 24.89
CA LEU A 187 8.12 -21.44 24.15
C LEU A 187 8.66 -20.31 23.29
N ARG A 188 7.78 -19.55 22.66
CA ARG A 188 8.13 -18.38 21.85
C ARG A 188 8.76 -17.28 22.72
N ASP A 189 8.13 -16.94 23.84
CA ASP A 189 8.63 -15.92 24.77
C ASP A 189 9.99 -16.31 25.34
N LYS A 190 10.17 -17.58 25.74
CA LYS A 190 11.48 -18.10 26.17
C LYS A 190 12.56 -18.00 25.09
N ASN A 191 12.22 -18.28 23.83
CA ASN A 191 13.18 -18.13 22.73
C ASN A 191 13.55 -16.66 22.48
N ASP A 192 12.57 -15.75 22.59
CA ASP A 192 12.79 -14.30 22.49
C ASP A 192 13.71 -13.83 23.65
N ASP A 193 13.49 -14.31 24.88
CA ASP A 193 14.34 -14.05 26.05
C ASP A 193 15.77 -14.58 25.87
N LEU A 194 15.92 -15.82 25.41
CA LEU A 194 17.24 -16.40 25.12
C LEU A 194 17.99 -15.59 24.04
N MET A 195 17.29 -15.12 23.01
CA MET A 195 17.87 -14.27 21.97
C MET A 195 18.29 -12.91 22.54
N LEU A 196 17.49 -12.31 23.42
CA LEU A 196 17.82 -11.06 24.11
C LEU A 196 19.06 -11.22 25.01
N ASP A 197 19.15 -12.32 25.75
CA ASP A 197 20.28 -12.59 26.64
C ASP A 197 21.57 -12.91 25.87
N LEU A 198 21.47 -13.62 24.74
CA LEU A 198 22.61 -13.83 23.86
C LEU A 198 23.08 -12.50 23.26
N ALA A 199 22.15 -11.66 22.81
CA ALA A 199 22.46 -10.34 22.28
C ALA A 199 23.16 -9.44 23.32
N LYS A 200 22.71 -9.45 24.58
CA LYS A 200 23.38 -8.74 25.68
C LYS A 200 24.80 -9.27 25.91
N ARG A 201 24.96 -10.60 26.06
CA ARG A 201 26.26 -11.24 26.32
C ARG A 201 27.28 -10.98 25.21
N ARG A 202 26.84 -11.02 23.95
CA ARG A 202 27.69 -10.75 22.77
C ARG A 202 27.76 -9.28 22.37
N LYS A 203 27.13 -8.38 23.15
CA LYS A 203 27.05 -6.93 22.85
C LYS A 203 26.51 -6.63 21.45
N TRP A 204 25.59 -7.45 20.94
CA TRP A 204 24.90 -7.21 19.68
C TRP A 204 23.97 -6.01 19.78
N ARG A 205 23.88 -5.22 18.71
CA ARG A 205 23.04 -4.01 18.68
C ARG A 205 22.06 -4.09 17.51
N ARG A 206 20.86 -3.52 17.69
CA ARG A 206 19.85 -3.51 16.64
C ARG A 206 20.13 -2.42 15.63
N CYS A 207 20.09 -2.76 14.34
CA CYS A 207 20.16 -1.80 13.26
C CYS A 207 19.00 -0.77 13.38
N PRO A 208 19.26 0.55 13.31
CA PRO A 208 18.23 1.55 13.48
C PRO A 208 17.15 1.50 12.37
N ASN A 209 17.51 1.07 11.17
CA ASN A 209 16.60 0.94 10.04
C ASN A 209 15.79 -0.38 10.09
N CYS A 210 16.46 -1.54 10.04
CA CYS A 210 15.76 -2.83 9.92
C CYS A 210 15.56 -3.60 11.24
N LYS A 211 16.04 -3.06 12.37
CA LYS A 211 15.91 -3.62 13.73
C LYS A 211 16.51 -5.02 13.97
N HIS A 212 17.22 -5.61 13.00
CA HIS A 212 17.94 -6.87 13.19
C HIS A 212 19.16 -6.68 14.09
N TYR A 213 19.49 -7.71 14.89
CA TYR A 213 20.73 -7.73 15.69
C TYR A 213 21.95 -7.86 14.80
N VAL A 214 22.95 -7.02 15.05
CA VAL A 214 24.22 -6.97 14.33
C VAL A 214 25.34 -7.23 15.34
N GLU A 215 26.24 -8.14 14.97
CA GLU A 215 27.46 -8.44 15.71
C GLU A 215 28.57 -7.44 15.38
N LYS A 216 29.31 -7.00 16.40
CA LYS A 216 30.49 -6.14 16.22
C LYS A 216 31.65 -6.99 15.72
N LYS A 217 32.24 -6.65 14.58
CA LYS A 217 33.57 -7.18 14.21
C LYS A 217 34.62 -6.48 15.07
N GLN A 218 35.60 -7.23 15.58
CA GLN A 218 36.61 -6.70 16.51
C GLN A 218 37.30 -5.43 15.96
N GLY A 219 37.58 -4.46 16.84
CA GLY A 219 38.45 -3.32 16.54
C GLY A 219 37.80 -2.06 15.95
N CYS A 220 36.53 -2.07 15.52
CA CYS A 220 35.87 -0.89 14.95
C CYS A 220 34.48 -0.65 15.59
N ASP A 221 34.16 0.60 15.92
CA ASP A 221 32.85 1.01 16.46
C ASP A 221 31.73 1.08 15.42
N ASP A 222 32.09 0.94 14.14
CA ASP A 222 31.14 0.86 13.05
C ASP A 222 30.60 -0.57 12.89
N MET A 223 29.28 -0.72 12.95
CA MET A 223 28.57 -1.96 12.68
C MET A 223 27.98 -1.95 11.27
N LEU A 224 28.20 -3.03 10.51
CA LEU A 224 27.62 -3.22 9.18
C LEU A 224 26.43 -4.18 9.24
N CYS A 225 25.24 -3.69 8.90
CA CYS A 225 24.04 -4.50 8.76
C CYS A 225 24.10 -5.36 7.49
N SER A 226 23.47 -6.54 7.51
CA SER A 226 23.29 -7.40 6.32
C SER A 226 22.55 -6.70 5.17
N HIS A 227 21.78 -5.65 5.47
CA HIS A 227 21.08 -4.82 4.50
C HIS A 227 21.91 -3.61 4.01
N GLY A 228 23.22 -3.58 4.29
CA GLY A 228 24.16 -2.58 3.78
C GLY A 228 24.28 -1.28 4.57
N LEU A 229 23.52 -1.10 5.66
CA LEU A 229 23.64 0.09 6.52
C LEU A 229 24.80 -0.03 7.50
N THR A 230 25.72 0.94 7.47
CA THR A 230 26.74 1.12 8.51
C THR A 230 26.23 2.10 9.58
N PHE A 231 26.41 1.76 10.86
CA PHE A 231 26.02 2.63 11.98
C PHE A 231 26.98 2.49 13.17
N GLN A 232 27.21 3.58 13.89
CA GLN A 232 28.06 3.59 15.08
C GLN A 232 27.29 3.18 16.32
N VAL A 233 27.94 2.38 17.17
CA VAL A 233 27.45 2.05 18.50
C VAL A 233 28.13 2.93 19.53
N ARG A 234 27.44 4.00 19.97
CA ARG A 234 27.89 4.75 21.17
C ARG A 234 27.89 3.78 22.36
N LEU A 235 29.06 3.62 22.98
CA LEU A 235 29.24 2.83 24.20
C LEU A 235 28.41 3.44 25.35
#